data_AF-A0A4Q4CUA3-F1
#
_entry.id   AF-A0A4Q4CUA3-F1
#
_cell.length_a   1.000
_cell.length_b   1.000
_cell.length_c   1.000
_cell.angle_alpha   90.00
_cell.angle_beta   90.00
_cell.angle_gamma   90.00
#
_symmetry.space_group_name_H-M   'P 1'
#
loop_
_entity.id
_entity.type
_entity.pdbx_description
1 polymer ?
#
loop_
_entity_poly.entity_id
_entity_poly.type
_entity_poly.pdbx_seq_one_letter_code
_entity_poly.pdbx_strand_id
1 'polypeptide(L)'
;MSRDESSISWSRPWAKRSLLGGLLGLSGCGFRPLYGPIAAADGSTQDLQTELAAVRIGPQYDRTGQLLRRSLQRRFEDSLPGTPARYMLNVSFDLGSEILGYRQDGAITR
;
A
#
# COMPACT_ATOMS: atom_id res chain seq x y z
N MET A 1 -36.73 39.44 42.64
CA MET A 1 -36.41 40.06 41.34
C MET A 1 -35.03 40.67 41.46
N SER A 2 -34.01 40.04 40.86
CA SER A 2 -32.79 40.71 40.39
C SER A 2 -32.11 39.73 39.43
N ARG A 3 -31.97 40.13 38.16
CA ARG A 3 -31.26 39.39 37.11
C ARG A 3 -29.94 40.12 36.94
N ASP A 4 -28.84 39.50 37.32
CA ASP A 4 -27.51 39.97 36.92
C ASP A 4 -27.14 39.34 35.58
N GLU A 5 -26.95 40.24 34.61
CA GLU A 5 -26.44 39.99 33.28
C GLU A 5 -24.94 39.62 33.38
N SER A 6 -24.54 38.52 32.75
CA SER A 6 -23.14 38.28 32.44
C SER A 6 -23.02 37.90 30.96
N SER A 7 -22.81 38.93 30.16
CA SER A 7 -22.48 38.83 28.75
C SER A 7 -21.06 38.27 28.59
N ILE A 8 -20.92 37.01 28.21
CA ILE A 8 -19.65 36.48 27.72
C ILE A 8 -19.64 36.67 26.20
N SER A 9 -19.22 37.86 25.78
CA SER A 9 -18.87 38.17 24.40
C SER A 9 -17.51 37.51 24.09
N TRP A 10 -17.52 36.31 23.50
CA TRP A 10 -16.31 35.69 22.97
C TRP A 10 -16.19 35.98 21.47
N SER A 11 -15.48 37.04 21.12
CA SER A 11 -15.03 37.30 19.77
C SER A 11 -13.92 36.31 19.38
N ARG A 12 -14.24 35.29 18.58
CA ARG A 12 -13.26 34.38 17.97
C ARG A 12 -13.46 34.23 16.45
N PRO A 13 -13.20 35.27 15.65
CA PRO A 13 -13.13 35.11 14.19
C PRO A 13 -11.88 34.32 13.74
N TRP A 14 -10.86 34.20 14.60
CA TRP A 14 -9.58 33.55 14.27
C TRP A 14 -9.58 32.02 14.34
N ALA A 15 -10.49 31.40 15.12
CA ALA A 15 -10.57 29.95 15.19
C ALA A 15 -11.01 29.31 13.84
N LYS A 16 -11.80 30.05 13.04
CA LYS A 16 -12.35 29.55 11.78
C LYS A 16 -11.34 29.55 10.63
N ARG A 17 -10.36 30.45 10.64
CA ARG A 17 -9.33 30.54 9.59
C ARG A 17 -8.23 29.48 9.72
N SER A 18 -7.90 29.08 10.95
CA SER A 18 -6.91 28.01 11.16
C SER A 18 -7.40 26.64 10.70
N LEU A 19 -8.72 26.41 10.67
CA LEU A 19 -9.29 25.14 10.24
C LEU A 19 -9.16 24.92 8.72
N LEU A 20 -9.33 25.98 7.91
CA LEU A 20 -9.22 25.86 6.44
C LEU A 20 -7.78 25.59 5.97
N GLY A 21 -6.77 26.15 6.66
CA GLY A 21 -5.36 25.92 6.32
C GLY A 21 -4.93 24.45 6.54
N GLY A 22 -5.48 23.79 7.56
CA GLY A 22 -5.19 22.38 7.85
C GLY A 22 -5.68 21.42 6.75
N LEU A 23 -6.85 21.66 6.15
CA LEU A 23 -7.38 20.80 5.08
C LEU A 23 -6.57 20.89 3.79
N LEU A 24 -6.03 22.07 3.44
CA LEU A 24 -5.22 22.25 2.24
C LEU A 24 -3.83 21.58 2.35
N GLY A 25 -3.30 21.46 3.57
CA GLY A 25 -2.05 20.73 3.83
C GLY A 25 -2.17 19.22 3.59
N LEU A 26 -3.34 18.64 3.83
CA LEU A 26 -3.57 17.20 3.66
C LEU A 26 -3.54 16.76 2.19
N SER A 27 -3.97 17.62 1.25
CA SER A 27 -3.82 17.35 -0.19
C SER A 27 -2.36 17.40 -0.69
N GLY A 28 -1.43 17.91 0.12
CA GLY A 28 0.00 17.98 -0.21
C GLY A 28 0.81 16.74 0.17
N CYS A 29 0.26 15.80 0.95
CA CYS A 29 1.00 14.62 1.41
C CYS A 29 1.30 13.60 0.28
N GLY A 30 0.80 13.81 -0.95
CA GLY A 30 1.11 12.95 -2.10
C GLY A 30 0.48 11.56 -2.05
N PHE A 31 -0.45 11.31 -1.12
CA PHE A 31 -1.20 10.06 -1.06
C PHE A 31 -2.06 9.91 -2.32
N ARG A 32 -1.77 8.86 -3.10
CA ARG A 32 -2.53 8.48 -4.28
C ARG A 32 -3.12 7.08 -4.05
N PRO A 33 -4.43 6.87 -4.30
CA PRO A 33 -5.03 5.56 -4.14
C PRO A 33 -4.37 4.59 -5.14
N LEU A 34 -3.91 3.44 -4.64
CA LEU A 34 -3.20 2.44 -5.45
C LEU A 34 -4.06 1.90 -6.61
N TYR A 35 -5.37 1.80 -6.40
CA TYR A 35 -6.32 1.30 -7.40
C TYR A 35 -6.98 2.40 -8.25
N GLY A 36 -6.50 3.64 -8.13
CA GLY A 36 -6.97 4.75 -8.97
C GLY A 36 -6.21 4.81 -10.31
N PRO A 37 -6.72 5.56 -11.30
CA PRO A 37 -6.00 5.80 -12.55
C PRO A 37 -4.63 6.39 -12.25
N ILE A 38 -3.59 5.76 -12.76
CA ILE A 38 -2.21 6.22 -12.65
C ILE A 38 -1.88 7.06 -13.88
N ALA A 39 -1.29 8.24 -13.63
CA ALA A 39 -0.68 9.02 -14.69
C ALA A 39 0.66 8.36 -15.03
N ALA A 40 0.74 7.78 -16.22
CA ALA A 40 1.98 7.24 -16.77
C ALA A 40 2.95 8.39 -17.12
N ALA A 41 4.23 8.04 -17.33
CA ALA A 41 5.28 9.03 -17.60
C ALA A 41 5.04 9.83 -18.90
N ASP A 42 4.23 9.30 -19.83
CA ASP A 42 3.81 9.93 -21.07
C ASP A 42 2.56 10.82 -20.91
N GLY A 43 2.05 10.97 -19.68
CA GLY A 43 0.84 11.75 -19.39
C GLY A 43 -0.47 11.02 -19.68
N SER A 44 -0.42 9.77 -20.17
CA SER A 44 -1.62 8.96 -20.34
C SER A 44 -2.14 8.44 -19.00
N THR A 45 -3.46 8.35 -18.86
CA THR A 45 -4.08 7.69 -17.70
C THR A 45 -4.18 6.21 -18.00
N GLN A 46 -3.34 5.39 -17.36
CA GLN A 46 -3.40 3.95 -17.47
C GLN A 46 -4.04 3.35 -16.22
N ASP A 47 -4.70 2.21 -16.37
CA ASP A 47 -5.14 1.41 -15.24
C ASP A 47 -3.93 0.61 -14.70
N LEU A 48 -3.73 0.65 -13.38
CA LEU A 48 -2.69 -0.10 -12.70
C LEU A 48 -2.81 -1.61 -13.00
N GLN A 49 -4.02 -2.12 -13.18
CA GLN A 49 -4.21 -3.52 -13.57
C GLN A 49 -3.57 -3.85 -14.92
N THR A 50 -3.68 -2.95 -15.91
CA THR A 50 -3.07 -3.15 -17.23
C THR A 50 -1.54 -3.12 -17.18
N GLU A 51 -0.97 -2.26 -16.33
CA GLU A 51 0.48 -2.23 -16.10
C GLU A 51 0.98 -3.50 -15.42
N LEU A 52 0.28 -3.99 -14.39
CA LEU A 52 0.64 -5.24 -13.70
C LEU A 52 0.48 -6.47 -14.60
N ALA A 53 -0.54 -6.50 -15.46
CA ALA A 53 -0.76 -7.60 -16.41
C ALA A 53 0.33 -7.71 -17.49
N ALA A 54 1.09 -6.64 -17.72
CA ALA A 54 2.23 -6.64 -18.64
C ALA A 54 3.51 -7.24 -18.01
N VAL A 55 3.49 -7.61 -16.72
CA VAL A 55 4.62 -8.26 -16.05
C VAL A 55 4.56 -9.78 -16.27
N ARG A 56 5.70 -10.38 -16.59
CA ARG A 56 5.89 -11.84 -16.68
C ARG A 56 6.79 -12.37 -15.59
N ILE A 57 6.43 -13.50 -15.01
CA ILE A 57 7.16 -14.11 -13.91
C ILE A 57 8.25 -15.04 -14.45
N GLY A 58 9.49 -14.80 -14.04
CA GLY A 58 10.66 -15.61 -14.38
C GLY A 58 10.63 -17.02 -13.77
N PRO A 59 11.35 -17.99 -14.36
CA PRO A 59 11.32 -19.39 -13.91
C PRO A 59 11.76 -19.56 -12.46
N GLN A 60 11.15 -20.52 -11.76
CA GLN A 60 11.46 -20.88 -10.37
C GLN A 60 11.66 -22.39 -10.32
N TYR A 61 12.80 -22.86 -9.81
CA TYR A 61 13.18 -24.26 -9.97
C TYR A 61 12.88 -25.14 -8.74
N ASP A 62 12.70 -24.54 -7.57
CA ASP A 62 12.35 -25.26 -6.34
C ASP A 62 10.82 -25.39 -6.14
N ARG A 63 10.37 -26.40 -5.37
CA ARG A 63 8.96 -26.62 -5.04
C ARG A 63 8.32 -25.39 -4.38
N THR A 64 9.01 -24.76 -3.44
CA THR A 64 8.49 -23.55 -2.77
C THR A 64 8.45 -22.39 -3.74
N GLY A 65 9.48 -22.26 -4.58
CA GLY A 65 9.52 -21.30 -5.68
C GLY A 65 8.37 -21.47 -6.68
N GLN A 66 7.96 -22.70 -6.98
CA GLN A 66 6.84 -22.99 -7.86
C GLN A 66 5.48 -22.60 -7.25
N LEU A 67 5.32 -22.72 -5.93
CA LEU A 67 4.14 -22.22 -5.23
C LEU A 67 4.08 -20.68 -5.29
N LEU A 68 5.20 -20.03 -5.01
CA LEU A 68 5.33 -18.58 -5.12
C LEU A 68 5.05 -18.11 -6.55
N ARG A 69 5.69 -18.74 -7.55
CA ARG A 69 5.48 -18.46 -8.97
C ARG A 69 4.00 -18.51 -9.34
N ARG A 70 3.30 -19.60 -9.01
CA ARG A 70 1.86 -19.73 -9.30
C ARG A 70 1.02 -18.65 -8.62
N SER A 71 1.39 -18.23 -7.41
CA SER A 71 0.70 -17.13 -6.74
C SER A 71 0.92 -15.79 -7.43
N LEU A 72 2.13 -15.54 -7.94
CA LEU A 72 2.45 -14.32 -8.68
C LEU A 72 1.79 -14.34 -10.06
N GLN A 73 1.85 -15.44 -10.80
CA GLN A 73 1.18 -15.56 -12.09
C GLN A 73 -0.32 -15.25 -11.99
N ARG A 74 -1.00 -15.77 -10.96
CA ARG A 74 -2.41 -15.44 -10.70
C ARG A 74 -2.68 -13.96 -10.42
N ARG A 75 -1.72 -13.23 -9.86
CA ARG A 75 -1.87 -11.81 -9.51
C ARG A 75 -1.50 -10.87 -10.65
N PHE A 76 -0.53 -11.26 -11.47
CA PHE A 76 -0.01 -10.45 -12.56
C PHE A 76 -0.55 -10.94 -13.90
N GLU A 77 -0.15 -12.14 -14.34
CA GLU A 77 -0.45 -12.66 -15.67
C GLU A 77 -1.94 -12.94 -15.90
N ASP A 78 -2.63 -13.50 -14.90
CA ASP A 78 -4.05 -13.88 -15.00
C ASP A 78 -5.01 -12.70 -14.73
N SER A 79 -4.48 -11.53 -14.31
CA SER A 79 -5.31 -10.37 -14.00
C SER A 79 -5.99 -9.79 -15.24
N LEU A 80 -5.29 -9.78 -16.38
CA LEU A 80 -5.80 -9.32 -17.67
C LEU A 80 -5.20 -10.21 -18.78
N PRO A 81 -5.79 -11.39 -19.05
CA PRO A 81 -5.28 -12.34 -20.03
C PRO A 81 -5.14 -11.72 -21.42
N GLY A 82 -4.05 -12.03 -22.12
CA GLY A 82 -3.76 -11.49 -23.47
C GLY A 82 -2.97 -10.19 -23.50
N THR A 83 -2.71 -9.55 -22.36
CA THR A 83 -1.83 -8.37 -22.28
C THR A 83 -0.40 -8.72 -22.72
N PRO A 84 0.24 -8.00 -23.65
CA PRO A 84 1.60 -8.29 -24.06
C PRO A 84 2.60 -8.04 -22.93
N ALA A 85 3.61 -8.90 -22.84
CA ALA A 85 4.67 -8.78 -21.85
C ALA A 85 5.57 -7.57 -22.15
N ARG A 86 5.71 -6.66 -21.17
CA ARG A 86 6.66 -5.54 -21.22
C ARG A 86 7.80 -5.68 -20.22
N TYR A 87 7.55 -6.36 -19.10
CA TYR A 87 8.51 -6.49 -18.01
C TYR A 87 8.68 -7.95 -17.61
N MET A 88 9.87 -8.30 -17.12
CA MET A 88 10.15 -9.61 -16.52
C MET A 88 10.51 -9.44 -15.05
N LEU A 89 9.78 -10.11 -14.17
CA LEU A 89 10.02 -10.15 -12.74
C LEU A 89 10.78 -11.43 -12.38
N ASN A 90 12.04 -11.28 -12.00
CA ASN A 90 12.85 -12.34 -11.42
C ASN A 90 12.83 -12.22 -9.90
N VAL A 91 12.51 -13.31 -9.21
CA VAL A 91 12.38 -13.34 -7.76
C VAL A 91 13.36 -14.36 -7.20
N SER A 92 14.12 -13.95 -6.19
CA SER A 92 14.91 -14.84 -5.34
C SER A 92 14.44 -14.65 -3.89
N PHE A 93 14.42 -15.74 -3.13
CA PHE A 93 14.11 -15.71 -1.71
C PHE A 93 14.99 -16.72 -0.99
N ASP A 94 15.29 -16.44 0.26
CA ASP A 94 16.00 -17.32 1.18
C ASP A 94 15.12 -17.54 2.41
N LEU A 95 15.11 -18.76 2.93
CA LEU A 95 14.32 -19.12 4.11
C LEU A 95 15.26 -19.31 5.30
N GLY A 96 15.38 -18.27 6.11
CA GLY A 96 16.04 -18.34 7.42
C GLY A 96 15.07 -18.80 8.51
N SER A 97 15.49 -19.74 9.35
CA SER A 97 14.82 -20.06 10.61
C SER A 97 15.77 -19.82 11.77
N GLU A 98 15.33 -19.04 12.75
CA GLU A 98 16.07 -18.80 13.98
C GLU A 98 15.27 -19.32 15.17
N ILE A 99 15.94 -20.00 16.10
CA ILE A 99 15.32 -20.46 17.33
C ILE A 99 15.28 -19.27 18.30
N LEU A 100 14.10 -18.67 18.44
CA LEU A 100 13.89 -17.48 19.28
C LEU A 100 13.77 -17.79 20.78
N GLY A 101 13.88 -19.05 21.20
CA GLY A 101 13.77 -19.42 22.60
C GLY A 101 14.35 -20.79 22.91
N TYR A 102 15.27 -20.82 23.87
CA TYR A 102 15.66 -22.03 24.58
C TYR A 102 14.86 -22.09 25.88
N ARG A 103 14.05 -23.14 26.04
CA ARG A 103 13.48 -23.44 27.36
C ARG A 103 14.65 -23.80 28.29
N GLN A 104 14.60 -23.40 29.56
CA GLN A 104 15.70 -23.62 30.52
C GLN A 104 16.06 -25.11 30.70
N ASP A 105 15.18 -26.02 30.29
CA ASP A 105 15.35 -27.48 30.31
C ASP A 105 15.88 -28.07 28.98
N GLY A 106 16.20 -27.25 27.97
CA GLY A 106 16.84 -27.67 26.72
C GLY A 106 15.98 -28.51 25.76
N ALA A 107 14.68 -28.69 26.05
CA ALA A 107 13.82 -29.52 25.21
C ALA A 107 13.23 -28.74 24.02
N ILE A 108 13.55 -29.17 22.79
CA ILE A 108 12.90 -28.72 21.56
C ILE A 108 11.53 -29.39 21.47
N THR A 109 10.44 -28.64 21.65
CA THR A 109 9.09 -29.15 21.34
C THR A 109 8.82 -29.05 19.84
N ARG A 110 8.49 -30.18 19.23
CA ARG A 110 8.13 -30.33 17.80
C ARG A 110 6.68 -29.96 17.54
#